data_AF-A0AAV4EUD5-F1
#
_entry.id   AF-A0AAV4EUD5-F1
#
_cell.length_a   1.000
_cell.length_b   1.000
_cell.length_c   1.000
_cell.angle_alpha   90.00
_cell.angle_beta   90.00
_cell.angle_gamma   90.00
#
_symmetry.space_group_name_H-M   'P 1'
#
loop_
_entity.id
_entity.type
_entity.pdbx_description
1 polymer ?
#
loop_
_entity_poly.entity_id
_entity_poly.type
_entity_poly.pdbx_seq_one_letter_code
_entity_poly.pdbx_strand_id
1 'polypeptide(L)'
;MNRPSVNVNKNNKDPSTLPGLKAQKRGRKGGVREQLKRRRSRSFLPELIIGNARSRNNKIEELRAYTKYLNEYRCASLLCFSETWFAESASDSSFDIDNFCQKRSDRTKASYKSRGGGTCLYVNEKWCHPNNVHVKQQLCTPDLEMLNVALRPFYPPREFTKVTVNVVYVHPKANTIAAMSTVTNNVHEQQNQSPDG
;
A
#
# COMPACT_ATOMS: atom_id res chain seq x y z
N MET A 1 -19.19 96.36 -21.06
CA MET A 1 -18.08 95.42 -21.34
C MET A 1 -18.17 94.27 -20.33
N ASN A 2 -18.85 93.18 -20.67
CA ASN A 2 -19.02 92.01 -19.81
C ASN A 2 -18.00 90.94 -20.22
N ARG A 3 -17.08 90.57 -19.30
CA ARG A 3 -16.17 89.44 -19.49
C ARG A 3 -16.91 88.13 -19.17
N PRO A 4 -16.82 87.09 -20.00
CA PRO A 4 -17.44 85.81 -19.71
C PRO A 4 -16.61 85.03 -18.68
N SER A 5 -17.29 84.49 -17.67
CA SER A 5 -16.73 83.55 -16.69
C SER A 5 -16.52 82.18 -17.35
N VAL A 6 -15.27 81.74 -17.37
CA VAL A 6 -14.80 80.47 -17.95
C VAL A 6 -15.38 79.30 -17.16
N ASN A 7 -16.08 78.41 -17.87
CA ASN A 7 -16.64 77.18 -17.34
C ASN A 7 -15.54 76.09 -17.33
N VAL A 8 -14.95 75.83 -16.16
CA VAL A 8 -13.90 74.80 -16.01
C VAL A 8 -14.56 73.44 -15.85
N ASN A 9 -14.67 72.70 -16.96
CA ASN A 9 -15.13 71.33 -16.99
C ASN A 9 -14.05 70.41 -16.39
N LYS A 10 -14.25 69.93 -15.15
CA LYS A 10 -13.34 69.00 -14.45
C LYS A 10 -13.48 67.58 -15.03
N ASN A 11 -12.86 67.33 -16.17
CA ASN A 11 -12.59 65.97 -16.64
C ASN A 11 -11.21 65.50 -16.15
N ASN A 12 -11.07 65.26 -14.85
CA ASN A 12 -9.96 64.45 -14.34
C ASN A 12 -10.35 62.98 -14.46
N LYS A 13 -9.96 62.35 -15.56
CA LYS A 13 -9.86 60.88 -15.61
C LYS A 13 -8.54 60.49 -14.96
N ASP A 14 -8.62 59.86 -13.78
CA ASP A 14 -7.48 59.19 -13.17
C ASP A 14 -6.87 58.16 -14.16
N PRO A 15 -5.55 58.18 -14.39
CA PRO A 15 -4.91 57.23 -15.31
C PRO A 15 -4.69 55.83 -14.72
N SER A 16 -5.28 55.48 -13.56
CA SER A 16 -4.98 54.25 -12.83
C SER A 16 -5.92 53.06 -13.07
N THR A 17 -6.93 53.18 -13.93
CA THR A 17 -7.83 52.05 -14.26
C THR A 17 -7.52 51.43 -15.62
N LEU A 18 -6.32 50.86 -15.77
CA LEU A 18 -6.10 49.83 -16.78
C LEU A 18 -6.90 48.59 -16.33
N PRO A 19 -7.77 47.99 -17.18
CA PRO A 19 -8.45 46.76 -16.82
C PRO A 19 -7.39 45.69 -16.59
N GLY A 20 -7.16 45.36 -15.32
CA GLY A 20 -6.18 44.36 -14.92
C GLY A 20 -6.41 43.09 -15.71
N LEU A 21 -5.41 42.69 -16.50
CA LEU A 21 -5.37 41.40 -17.18
C LEU A 21 -5.64 40.33 -16.11
N LYS A 22 -6.85 39.77 -16.10
CA LYS A 22 -7.20 38.68 -15.20
C LYS A 22 -6.25 37.53 -15.54
N ALA A 23 -5.29 37.26 -14.67
CA ALA A 23 -4.38 36.14 -14.83
C ALA A 23 -5.24 34.88 -15.01
N GLN A 24 -5.17 34.26 -16.19
CA GLN A 24 -5.86 33.00 -16.42
C GLN A 24 -5.35 32.00 -15.39
N LYS A 25 -6.27 31.41 -14.60
CA LYS A 25 -5.91 30.34 -13.68
C LYS A 25 -5.26 29.24 -14.48
N ARG A 26 -3.95 29.06 -14.32
CA ARG A 26 -3.19 28.01 -14.97
C ARG A 26 -3.89 26.68 -14.68
N GLY A 27 -4.23 25.94 -15.73
CA GLY A 27 -4.89 24.64 -15.59
C GLY A 27 -4.10 23.71 -14.65
N ARG A 28 -4.80 22.80 -13.96
CA ARG A 28 -4.12 21.77 -13.16
C ARG A 28 -3.25 20.92 -14.09
N LYS A 29 -2.04 20.56 -13.63
CA LYS A 29 -1.19 19.60 -14.35
C LYS A 29 -2.02 18.35 -14.70
N GLY A 30 -2.01 17.96 -15.96
CA GLY A 30 -2.72 16.78 -16.48
C GLY A 30 -1.78 15.59 -16.70
N GLY A 31 -2.31 14.52 -17.27
CA GLY A 31 -1.55 13.34 -17.69
C GLY A 31 -1.56 12.16 -16.71
N VAL A 32 -1.27 10.97 -17.23
CA VAL A 32 -1.31 9.69 -16.49
C VAL A 32 -0.40 9.72 -15.26
N ARG A 33 0.81 10.26 -15.38
CA ARG A 33 1.75 10.39 -14.25
C ARG A 33 1.18 11.24 -13.11
N GLU A 34 0.48 12.32 -13.43
CA GLU A 34 -0.11 13.22 -12.45
C GLU A 34 -1.39 12.62 -11.85
N GLN A 35 -2.15 11.84 -12.61
CA GLN A 35 -3.27 11.03 -12.11
C GLN A 35 -2.78 9.94 -11.14
N LEU A 36 -1.72 9.21 -11.48
CA LEU A 36 -1.09 8.21 -10.60
C LEU A 36 -0.56 8.85 -9.32
N LYS A 37 0.06 10.03 -9.40
CA LYS A 37 0.47 10.79 -8.19
C LYS A 37 -0.71 11.16 -7.29
N ARG A 38 -1.86 11.51 -7.87
CA ARG A 38 -3.09 11.82 -7.11
C ARG A 38 -3.77 10.57 -6.56
N ARG A 39 -3.55 9.41 -7.17
CA ARG A 39 -4.17 8.11 -6.83
C ARG A 39 -3.15 7.10 -6.29
N ARG A 40 -2.04 7.53 -5.66
CA ARG A 40 -0.96 6.61 -5.27
C ARG A 40 -1.46 5.42 -4.45
N SER A 41 -2.37 5.65 -3.50
CA SER A 41 -2.95 4.58 -2.67
C SER A 41 -4.16 3.86 -3.31
N ARG A 42 -4.50 4.15 -4.57
CA ARG A 42 -5.64 3.61 -5.33
C ARG A 42 -5.21 3.22 -6.75
N SER A 43 -4.01 2.68 -6.88
CA SER A 43 -3.50 2.15 -8.13
C SER A 43 -4.25 0.88 -8.54
N PHE A 44 -4.41 0.67 -9.86
CA PHE A 44 -5.02 -0.55 -10.41
C PHE A 44 -4.13 -1.78 -10.19
N LEU A 45 -2.81 -1.59 -10.21
CA LEU A 45 -1.82 -2.61 -9.86
C LEU A 45 -1.29 -2.34 -8.45
N PRO A 46 -1.07 -3.36 -7.62
CA PRO A 46 -0.53 -3.18 -6.29
C PRO A 46 0.91 -2.66 -6.33
N GLU A 47 1.23 -1.68 -5.48
CA GLU A 47 2.61 -1.34 -5.12
C GLU A 47 3.01 -2.18 -3.89
N LEU A 48 4.12 -2.91 -3.99
CA LEU A 48 4.60 -3.81 -2.95
C LEU A 48 5.91 -3.32 -2.36
N ILE A 49 5.96 -3.23 -1.03
CA ILE A 49 7.22 -3.14 -0.29
C ILE A 49 7.45 -4.48 0.38
N ILE A 50 8.56 -5.13 0.04
CA ILE A 50 8.89 -6.47 0.52
C ILE A 50 10.19 -6.39 1.32
N GLY A 51 10.24 -7.01 2.50
CA GLY A 51 11.44 -7.02 3.32
C GLY A 51 11.57 -8.24 4.21
N ASN A 52 12.79 -8.76 4.35
CA ASN A 52 13.10 -9.69 5.41
C ASN A 52 13.43 -8.89 6.68
N ALA A 53 12.51 -8.88 7.64
CA ALA A 53 12.59 -8.06 8.85
C ALA A 53 13.72 -8.53 9.80
N ARG A 54 13.95 -9.84 9.89
CA ARG A 54 14.89 -10.50 10.82
C ARG A 54 14.85 -9.93 12.23
N SER A 55 13.67 -9.63 12.77
CA SER A 55 13.59 -8.82 13.98
C SER A 55 12.36 -9.09 14.83
N ARG A 56 12.53 -8.96 16.16
CA ARG A 56 11.48 -8.92 17.19
C ARG A 56 10.79 -7.53 17.18
N ASN A 57 9.79 -7.30 18.03
CA ASN A 57 8.93 -6.09 18.18
C ASN A 57 9.57 -4.70 17.93
N ASN A 58 10.88 -4.53 18.14
CA ASN A 58 11.58 -3.24 18.05
C ASN A 58 11.47 -2.53 16.68
N LYS A 59 11.18 -3.24 15.58
CA LYS A 59 11.03 -2.60 14.24
C LYS A 59 9.61 -2.14 13.91
N ILE A 60 8.62 -2.44 14.75
CA ILE A 60 7.25 -2.01 14.49
C ILE A 60 7.13 -0.49 14.63
N GLU A 61 7.77 0.10 15.64
CA GLU A 61 7.80 1.57 15.80
C GLU A 61 8.48 2.27 14.63
N GLU A 62 9.57 1.69 14.12
CA GLU A 62 10.24 2.19 12.93
C GLU A 62 9.33 2.10 11.70
N LEU A 63 8.62 0.99 11.53
CA LEU A 63 7.67 0.80 10.44
C LEU A 63 6.46 1.76 10.56
N ARG A 64 5.94 1.99 11.78
CA ARG A 64 4.92 3.01 12.08
C ARG A 64 5.41 4.41 11.73
N ALA A 65 6.67 4.73 12.01
CA ALA A 65 7.27 5.99 11.59
C ALA A 65 7.37 6.07 10.05
N TYR A 66 7.76 5.00 9.37
CA TYR A 66 7.82 4.98 7.91
C TYR A 66 6.45 5.17 7.26
N THR A 67 5.41 4.46 7.71
CA THR A 67 4.05 4.64 7.17
C THR A 67 3.46 6.01 7.48
N LYS A 68 3.95 6.71 8.51
CA LYS A 68 3.54 8.08 8.84
C LYS A 68 4.26 9.13 7.98
N TYR A 69 5.59 9.04 7.89
CA TYR A 69 6.43 10.11 7.35
C TYR A 69 6.88 9.88 5.90
N LEU A 70 7.06 8.62 5.47
CA LEU A 70 7.52 8.30 4.12
C LEU A 70 6.31 8.04 3.21
N ASN A 71 6.26 8.75 2.08
CA ASN A 71 5.12 8.67 1.18
C ASN A 71 5.01 7.29 0.53
N GLU A 72 6.15 6.68 0.24
CA GLU A 72 6.31 5.37 -0.37
C GLU A 72 5.64 4.31 0.50
N TYR A 73 5.98 4.25 1.79
CA TYR A 73 5.39 3.31 2.75
C TYR A 73 3.92 3.60 3.00
N ARG A 74 3.54 4.88 3.13
CA ARG A 74 2.16 5.29 3.40
C ARG A 74 1.21 4.98 2.24
N CYS A 75 1.69 5.07 1.00
CA CYS A 75 0.86 4.91 -0.18
C CYS A 75 0.97 3.53 -0.82
N ALA A 76 1.97 2.72 -0.46
CA ALA A 76 2.10 1.36 -0.94
C ALA A 76 0.81 0.58 -0.67
N SER A 77 0.42 -0.28 -1.63
CA SER A 77 -0.76 -1.12 -1.53
C SER A 77 -0.57 -2.22 -0.48
N LEU A 78 0.63 -2.82 -0.47
CA LEU A 78 0.97 -3.98 0.34
C LEU A 78 2.36 -3.81 0.96
N LEU A 79 2.49 -4.13 2.24
CA LEU A 79 3.78 -4.31 2.91
C LEU A 79 3.92 -5.79 3.31
N CYS A 80 4.88 -6.50 2.72
CA CYS A 80 5.09 -7.92 2.89
C CYS A 80 6.40 -8.16 3.65
N PHE A 81 6.32 -8.77 4.82
CA PHE A 81 7.50 -9.04 5.65
C PHE A 81 7.66 -10.53 5.93
N SER A 82 8.90 -11.01 5.82
CA SER A 82 9.34 -12.32 6.29
C SER A 82 10.27 -12.20 7.49
N GLU A 83 10.41 -13.29 8.25
CA GLU A 83 11.14 -13.34 9.52
C GLU A 83 10.70 -12.24 10.50
N THR A 84 9.40 -12.16 10.73
CA THR A 84 8.79 -11.18 11.66
C THR A 84 9.01 -11.54 13.12
N TRP A 85 9.32 -12.80 13.42
CA TRP A 85 9.60 -13.31 14.77
C TRP A 85 8.52 -12.98 15.79
N PHE A 86 7.28 -12.78 15.34
CA PHE A 86 6.14 -12.57 16.22
C PHE A 86 5.84 -13.86 16.98
N ALA A 87 5.41 -13.70 18.22
CA ALA A 87 4.89 -14.80 19.00
C ALA A 87 3.41 -14.96 18.69
N GLU A 88 2.97 -16.22 18.51
CA GLU A 88 1.56 -16.56 18.37
C GLU A 88 0.72 -16.07 19.56
N SER A 89 1.32 -16.02 20.75
CA SER A 89 0.69 -15.53 21.98
C SER A 89 0.56 -14.01 22.07
N ALA A 90 1.26 -13.25 21.24
CA ALA A 90 1.16 -11.80 21.25
C ALA A 90 -0.15 -11.35 20.62
N SER A 91 -0.75 -10.26 21.10
CA SER A 91 -1.99 -9.73 20.50
C SER A 91 -1.70 -9.10 19.14
N ASP A 92 -2.64 -9.21 18.20
CA ASP A 92 -2.54 -8.52 16.90
C ASP A 92 -2.39 -7.00 17.08
N SER A 93 -3.08 -6.43 18.07
CA SER A 93 -3.00 -5.00 18.41
C SER A 93 -1.59 -4.49 18.72
N SER A 94 -0.69 -5.37 19.16
CA SER A 94 0.70 -4.99 19.43
C SER A 94 1.45 -4.61 18.14
N PHE A 95 1.00 -5.13 17.00
CA PHE A 95 1.64 -5.00 15.70
C PHE A 95 0.84 -4.15 14.71
N ASP A 96 -0.28 -3.57 15.15
CA ASP A 96 -1.12 -2.73 14.30
C ASP A 96 -0.38 -1.49 13.78
N ILE A 97 -0.74 -1.09 12.56
CA ILE A 97 -0.23 0.10 11.90
C ILE A 97 -1.42 0.87 11.32
N ASP A 98 -1.49 2.16 11.61
CA ASP A 98 -2.59 3.01 11.17
C ASP A 98 -2.84 2.93 9.66
N ASN A 99 -4.10 2.74 9.26
CA ASN A 99 -4.57 2.60 7.87
C ASN A 99 -4.12 1.32 7.15
N PHE A 100 -3.66 0.30 7.88
CA PHE A 100 -3.32 -1.00 7.32
C PHE A 100 -4.05 -2.14 8.05
N CYS A 101 -4.69 -3.02 7.28
CA CYS A 101 -5.22 -4.27 7.78
C CYS A 101 -4.09 -5.31 7.85
N GLN A 102 -3.75 -5.76 9.06
CA GLN A 102 -2.73 -6.76 9.29
C GLN A 102 -3.26 -8.19 9.10
N LYS A 103 -2.46 -9.05 8.46
CA LYS A 103 -2.57 -10.52 8.48
C LYS A 103 -1.19 -11.11 8.71
N ARG A 104 -1.04 -12.07 9.61
CA ARG A 104 0.25 -12.73 9.92
C ARG A 104 0.11 -14.24 9.92
N SER A 105 1.23 -14.94 9.74
CA SER A 105 1.38 -16.37 9.95
C SER A 105 2.63 -16.55 10.80
N ASP A 106 2.45 -16.91 12.07
CA ASP A 106 3.55 -16.99 13.02
C ASP A 106 4.21 -18.37 12.99
N ARG A 107 5.47 -18.44 13.45
CA ARG A 107 6.19 -19.70 13.54
C ARG A 107 5.56 -20.58 14.62
N THR A 108 5.17 -21.79 14.24
CA THR A 108 4.74 -22.84 15.17
C THR A 108 5.85 -23.87 15.40
N LYS A 109 5.61 -24.81 16.32
CA LYS A 109 6.53 -25.93 16.60
C LYS A 109 6.77 -26.83 15.38
N ALA A 110 5.86 -26.83 14.39
CA ALA A 110 5.97 -27.64 13.17
C ALA A 110 7.17 -27.25 12.28
N SER A 111 7.72 -26.05 12.46
CA SER A 111 8.93 -25.62 11.76
C SER A 111 10.20 -26.32 12.22
N TYR A 112 10.20 -26.97 13.40
CA TYR A 112 11.40 -27.47 14.09
C TYR A 112 12.52 -26.43 14.30
N LYS A 113 12.24 -25.13 14.08
CA LYS A 113 13.20 -24.05 14.26
C LYS A 113 13.17 -23.60 15.72
N SER A 114 14.35 -23.40 16.31
CA SER A 114 14.47 -22.88 17.68
C SER A 114 14.19 -21.37 17.76
N ARG A 115 14.42 -20.63 16.67
CA ARG A 115 14.26 -19.19 16.59
C ARG A 115 13.88 -18.75 15.18
N GLY A 116 13.22 -17.60 15.11
CA GLY A 116 12.94 -16.91 13.87
C GLY A 116 11.65 -17.33 13.20
N GLY A 117 11.53 -17.10 11.90
CA GLY A 117 10.32 -17.36 11.14
C GLY A 117 9.25 -16.27 11.29
N GLY A 118 8.05 -16.59 10.86
CA GLY A 118 6.91 -15.70 10.74
C GLY A 118 6.87 -14.95 9.41
N THR A 119 5.68 -14.80 8.86
CA THR A 119 5.38 -13.92 7.73
C THR A 119 4.24 -12.98 8.10
N CYS A 120 4.25 -11.77 7.57
CA CYS A 120 3.20 -10.77 7.80
C CYS A 120 2.91 -9.98 6.54
N LEU A 121 1.65 -9.63 6.36
CA LEU A 121 1.12 -8.79 5.30
C LEU A 121 0.35 -7.64 5.95
N TYR A 122 0.68 -6.42 5.55
CA TYR A 122 -0.13 -5.24 5.82
C TYR A 122 -0.78 -4.78 4.52
N VAL A 123 -2.10 -4.71 4.50
CA VAL A 123 -2.89 -4.28 3.35
C VAL A 123 -3.38 -2.86 3.58
N ASN A 124 -3.04 -1.94 2.69
CA ASN A 124 -3.46 -0.54 2.81
C ASN A 124 -4.98 -0.42 2.65
N GLU A 125 -5.64 0.10 3.67
CA GLU A 125 -7.11 0.23 3.70
C GLU A 125 -7.65 1.21 2.65
N LYS A 126 -6.79 2.07 2.11
CA LYS A 126 -7.15 2.98 1.01
C LYS A 126 -7.12 2.29 -0.36
N TRP A 127 -6.47 1.12 -0.45
CA TRP A 127 -6.33 0.32 -1.66
C TRP A 127 -7.31 -0.86 -1.69
N CYS A 128 -7.52 -1.53 -0.56
CA CYS A 128 -8.44 -2.66 -0.39
C CYS A 128 -9.20 -2.53 0.92
N HIS A 129 -10.51 -2.75 0.89
CA HIS A 129 -11.33 -2.72 2.10
C HIS A 129 -10.96 -3.90 3.03
N PRO A 130 -10.85 -3.72 4.36
CA PRO A 130 -10.52 -4.80 5.29
C PRO A 130 -11.40 -6.05 5.17
N ASN A 131 -12.71 -5.88 4.95
CA ASN A 131 -13.65 -7.00 4.73
C ASN A 131 -13.38 -7.82 3.46
N ASN A 132 -12.57 -7.31 2.53
CA ASN A 132 -12.18 -8.02 1.31
C ASN A 132 -10.80 -8.67 1.42
N VAL A 133 -10.24 -8.73 2.64
CA VAL A 133 -8.93 -9.33 2.94
C VAL A 133 -9.15 -10.66 3.64
N HIS A 134 -8.90 -11.76 2.93
CA HIS A 134 -9.18 -13.10 3.44
C HIS A 134 -7.92 -13.97 3.41
N VAL A 135 -7.49 -14.44 4.58
CA VAL A 135 -6.47 -15.48 4.68
C VAL A 135 -7.05 -16.76 4.12
N LYS A 136 -6.40 -17.32 3.11
CA LYS A 136 -6.80 -18.61 2.50
C LYS A 136 -6.04 -19.76 3.12
N GLN A 137 -4.77 -19.55 3.43
CA GLN A 137 -3.93 -20.59 4.00
C GLN A 137 -2.74 -20.00 4.73
N GLN A 138 -2.30 -20.73 5.75
CA GLN A 138 -1.07 -20.49 6.48
C GLN A 138 -0.33 -21.82 6.53
N LEU A 139 0.95 -21.81 6.16
CA LEU A 139 1.81 -22.98 6.23
C LEU A 139 3.00 -22.67 7.11
N CYS A 140 3.31 -23.59 8.01
CA CYS A 140 4.52 -23.55 8.81
C CYS A 140 5.17 -24.93 8.75
N THR A 141 6.21 -25.05 7.93
CA THR A 141 6.97 -26.28 7.74
C THR A 141 8.46 -26.03 8.06
N PRO A 142 9.27 -27.09 8.15
CA PRO A 142 10.71 -26.93 8.37
C PRO A 142 11.39 -26.19 7.21
N ASP A 143 10.89 -26.43 6.00
CA ASP A 143 11.45 -25.91 4.76
C ASP A 143 10.96 -24.49 4.44
N LEU A 144 9.68 -24.20 4.69
CA LEU A 144 9.11 -22.88 4.41
C LEU A 144 8.02 -22.46 5.38
N GLU A 145 7.77 -21.16 5.41
CA GLU A 145 6.63 -20.55 6.09
C GLU A 145 5.91 -19.63 5.09
N MET A 146 4.59 -19.74 5.01
CA MET A 146 3.81 -19.06 3.98
C MET A 146 2.50 -18.52 4.53
N LEU A 147 2.18 -17.28 4.15
CA LEU A 147 0.88 -16.65 4.36
C LEU A 147 0.24 -16.38 2.99
N ASN A 148 -0.89 -17.00 2.72
CA ASN A 148 -1.69 -16.82 1.52
C ASN A 148 -2.92 -15.99 1.82
N VAL A 149 -3.06 -14.85 1.14
CA VAL A 149 -4.16 -13.90 1.33
C VAL A 149 -4.80 -13.55 -0.01
N ALA A 150 -6.10 -13.75 -0.09
CA ALA A 150 -6.96 -13.27 -1.15
C ALA A 150 -7.44 -11.84 -0.86
N LEU A 151 -7.36 -10.97 -1.86
CA LEU A 151 -7.66 -9.55 -1.79
C LEU A 151 -8.59 -9.14 -2.94
N ARG A 152 -9.51 -8.22 -2.69
CA ARG A 152 -10.27 -7.53 -3.75
C ARG A 152 -10.14 -6.01 -3.61
N PRO A 153 -9.20 -5.37 -4.36
CA PRO A 153 -8.99 -3.93 -4.27
C PRO A 153 -10.21 -3.15 -4.78
N PHE A 154 -10.25 -1.84 -4.51
CA PHE A 154 -11.36 -0.98 -4.96
C PHE A 154 -11.42 -0.79 -6.48
N TYR A 155 -10.26 -0.83 -7.14
CA TYR A 155 -10.12 -0.59 -8.57
C TYR A 155 -9.34 -1.72 -9.24
N PRO A 156 -9.89 -2.95 -9.29
CA PRO A 156 -9.29 -4.01 -10.07
C PRO A 156 -9.35 -3.68 -11.57
N PRO A 157 -8.37 -4.11 -12.38
CA PRO A 157 -8.52 -4.13 -13.84
C PRO A 157 -9.72 -5.00 -14.24
N ARG A 158 -10.28 -4.77 -15.44
CA ARG A 158 -11.52 -5.42 -15.88
C ARG A 158 -11.41 -6.94 -15.94
N GLU A 159 -10.21 -7.43 -16.25
CA GLU A 159 -9.89 -8.84 -16.44
C GLU A 159 -9.59 -9.57 -15.13
N PHE A 160 -9.20 -8.85 -14.06
CA PHE A 160 -8.73 -9.46 -12.81
C PHE A 160 -9.62 -9.07 -11.64
N THR A 161 -10.50 -9.97 -11.20
CA THR A 161 -11.50 -9.61 -10.17
C THR A 161 -11.00 -9.73 -8.72
N LYS A 162 -9.82 -10.33 -8.53
CA LYS A 162 -9.23 -10.69 -7.25
C LYS A 162 -7.70 -10.77 -7.41
N VAL A 163 -6.98 -10.48 -6.34
CA VAL A 163 -5.53 -10.63 -6.25
C VAL A 163 -5.23 -11.62 -5.13
N THR A 164 -4.38 -12.61 -5.40
CA THR A 164 -3.89 -13.52 -4.35
C THR A 164 -2.42 -13.22 -4.08
N VAL A 165 -2.06 -13.04 -2.82
CA VAL A 165 -0.72 -12.69 -2.36
C VAL A 165 -0.19 -13.81 -1.49
N ASN A 166 0.96 -14.37 -1.88
CA ASN A 166 1.68 -15.38 -1.12
C ASN A 166 2.95 -14.74 -0.54
N VAL A 167 2.98 -14.50 0.76
CA VAL A 167 4.19 -14.06 1.48
C VAL A 167 4.92 -15.31 1.95
N VAL A 168 6.07 -15.59 1.33
CA VAL A 168 6.82 -16.84 1.54
C VAL A 168 8.19 -16.54 2.16
N TYR A 169 8.53 -17.32 3.18
CA TYR A 169 9.86 -17.41 3.75
C TYR A 169 10.40 -18.82 3.56
N VAL A 170 11.50 -18.97 2.81
CA VAL A 170 12.22 -20.24 2.66
C VAL A 170 13.42 -20.22 3.59
N HIS A 171 13.55 -21.24 4.43
CA HIS A 171 14.64 -21.30 5.39
C HIS A 171 16.00 -21.54 4.68
N PRO A 172 17.13 -20.97 5.14
CA PRO A 172 18.43 -21.18 4.49
C PRO A 172 18.90 -22.65 4.44
N LYS A 173 18.40 -23.48 5.36
CA LYS A 173 18.67 -24.93 5.42
C LYS A 173 17.51 -25.78 4.89
N ALA A 174 16.56 -25.17 4.19
CA ALA A 174 15.41 -25.87 3.65
C ALA A 174 15.83 -26.90 2.60
N ASN A 175 15.09 -28.01 2.53
CA ASN A 175 15.05 -28.82 1.34
C ASN A 175 14.32 -28.01 0.25
N THR A 176 15.11 -27.48 -0.69
CA THR A 176 14.61 -26.59 -1.76
C THR A 176 13.58 -27.28 -2.66
N ILE A 177 13.70 -28.59 -2.89
CA ILE A 177 12.77 -29.38 -3.70
C ILE A 177 11.43 -29.50 -2.99
N ALA A 178 11.44 -29.82 -1.69
CA ALA A 178 10.23 -29.90 -0.88
C ALA A 178 9.54 -28.53 -0.76
N ALA A 179 10.32 -27.46 -0.53
CA ALA A 179 9.81 -26.09 -0.48
C ALA A 179 9.18 -25.69 -1.81
N MET A 180 9.86 -25.93 -2.93
CA MET A 180 9.36 -25.62 -4.27
C MET A 180 8.09 -26.40 -4.58
N SER A 181 8.05 -27.70 -4.30
CA SER A 181 6.85 -28.52 -4.50
C SER A 181 5.66 -27.99 -3.70
N THR A 182 5.89 -27.59 -2.44
CA THR A 182 4.86 -27.00 -1.59
C THR A 182 4.29 -25.71 -2.18
N VAL A 183 5.16 -24.79 -2.64
CA VAL A 183 4.73 -23.54 -3.27
C VAL A 183 3.97 -23.81 -4.57
N THR A 184 4.48 -24.69 -5.43
CA THR A 184 3.85 -25.02 -6.71
C THR A 184 2.48 -25.64 -6.52
N ASN A 185 2.35 -26.62 -5.62
CA ASN A 185 1.06 -27.24 -5.31
C ASN A 185 0.07 -26.19 -4.81
N ASN A 186 0.53 -25.26 -3.97
CA ASN A 186 -0.32 -24.21 -3.47
C ASN A 186 -0.81 -23.25 -4.54
N VAL A 187 0.08 -22.82 -5.45
CA VAL A 187 -0.30 -21.97 -6.59
C VAL A 187 -1.27 -22.72 -7.50
N HIS A 188 -1.04 -24.02 -7.73
CA HIS A 188 -1.93 -24.84 -8.55
C HIS A 188 -3.33 -24.97 -7.94
N GLU A 189 -3.43 -25.24 -6.63
CA GLU A 189 -4.70 -25.26 -5.90
C GLU A 189 -5.44 -23.92 -6.00
N GLN A 190 -4.73 -22.79 -5.88
CA GLN A 190 -5.31 -21.45 -6.02
C GLN A 190 -5.86 -21.21 -7.43
N GLN A 191 -5.10 -21.59 -8.46
CA GLN A 191 -5.51 -21.45 -9.87
C GLN A 191 -6.75 -22.31 -10.16
N ASN A 192 -6.78 -23.55 -9.66
CA ASN A 192 -7.93 -24.44 -9.84
C ASN A 192 -9.21 -23.92 -9.15
N GLN A 193 -9.07 -23.22 -8.02
CA GLN A 193 -10.19 -22.57 -7.32
C GLN A 193 -10.67 -21.28 -7.99
N SER A 194 -9.93 -20.74 -8.96
CA SER A 194 -10.25 -19.49 -9.65
C SER A 194 -9.71 -19.50 -11.08
N PRO A 195 -10.31 -20.31 -11.98
CA PRO A 195 -9.79 -20.53 -13.34
C PRO A 195 -9.84 -19.28 -14.25
N ASP A 196 -10.70 -18.29 -13.93
CA ASP A 196 -10.83 -17.02 -14.67
C ASP A 196 -10.23 -15.81 -13.90
N GLY A 197 -9.28 -16.08 -13.00
CA GLY A 197 -8.62 -15.08 -12.14
C GLY A 197 -7.19 -14.76 -12.52
#